data_AF-A0A519FKC7-F1
#
_entry.id   AF-A0A519FKC7-F1
#
_cell.length_a   1.000
_cell.length_b   1.000
_cell.length_c   1.000
_cell.angle_alpha   90.00
_cell.angle_beta   90.00
_cell.angle_gamma   90.00
#
_symmetry.space_group_name_H-M   'P 1'
#
loop_
_entity.id
_entity.type
_entity.pdbx_description
1 polymer ?
#
loop_
_entity_poly.entity_id
_entity_poly.type
_entity_poly.pdbx_seq_one_letter_code
_entity_poly.pdbx_strand_id
1 'polypeptide(L)'
;MSAFSEETVLSVHHWTDRLFTFTTTRDPALRFSNGHFTMIGLRVNNKPLLRAYSIVSANYEEHLEFLSIKVEDGPLTSKLQHIQPGDKIIVGRKPTGTLL
;
A
#
# COMPACT_ATOMS: atom_id res chain seq x y z
N MET A 1 18.45 7.43 7.50
CA MET A 1 17.03 7.03 7.67
C MET A 1 16.64 6.12 6.52
N SER A 2 15.91 5.03 6.81
CA SER A 2 15.34 4.15 5.77
C SER A 2 14.36 4.93 4.89
N ALA A 3 14.39 4.71 3.57
CA ALA A 3 13.44 5.32 2.62
C ALA A 3 12.00 4.76 2.77
N PHE A 4 11.85 3.65 3.50
CA PHE A 4 10.61 2.90 3.64
C PHE A 4 10.31 2.56 5.11
N SER A 5 9.03 2.46 5.47
CA SER A 5 8.53 1.78 6.67
C SER A 5 7.95 0.42 6.31
N GLU A 6 7.84 -0.47 7.30
CA GLU A 6 7.08 -1.72 7.17
C GLU A 6 5.79 -1.57 7.98
N GLU A 7 4.66 -1.60 7.28
CA GLU A 7 3.34 -1.50 7.87
C GLU A 7 2.66 -2.87 7.87
N THR A 8 1.75 -3.06 8.83
CA THR A 8 1.02 -4.32 9.01
C THR A 8 -0.34 -4.21 8.35
N VAL A 9 -0.72 -5.19 7.54
CA VAL A 9 -2.08 -5.28 6.99
C VAL A 9 -3.07 -5.48 8.13
N LEU A 10 -4.13 -4.67 8.17
CA LEU A 10 -5.17 -4.71 9.20
C LEU A 10 -6.45 -5.37 8.67
N SER A 11 -6.84 -5.06 7.43
CA SER A 11 -7.99 -5.66 6.78
C SER A 11 -7.77 -5.82 5.28
N VAL A 12 -8.46 -6.77 4.68
CA VAL A 12 -8.48 -7.03 3.24
C VAL A 12 -9.93 -7.26 2.83
N HIS A 13 -10.38 -6.55 1.79
CA HIS A 13 -11.72 -6.68 1.24
C HIS A 13 -11.63 -6.86 -0.28
N HIS A 14 -12.11 -7.99 -0.78
CA HIS A 14 -12.18 -8.26 -2.21
C HIS A 14 -13.53 -7.84 -2.77
N TRP A 15 -13.54 -6.78 -3.58
CA TRP A 15 -14.75 -6.30 -4.26
C TRP A 15 -15.14 -7.21 -5.43
N THR A 16 -14.13 -7.65 -6.20
CA THR A 16 -14.30 -8.52 -7.37
C THR A 16 -13.08 -9.42 -7.55
N ASP A 17 -13.11 -10.26 -8.59
CA ASP A 17 -11.95 -11.04 -9.06
C ASP A 17 -10.80 -10.15 -9.57
N ARG A 18 -11.03 -8.84 -9.72
CA ARG A 18 -10.03 -7.89 -10.22
C ARG A 18 -9.74 -6.75 -9.28
N LEU A 19 -10.53 -6.51 -8.24
CA LEU A 19 -10.40 -5.34 -7.38
C LEU A 19 -10.45 -5.74 -5.91
N PHE A 20 -9.58 -5.14 -5.12
CA PHE A 20 -9.58 -5.29 -3.68
C PHE A 20 -9.01 -4.06 -2.98
N THR A 21 -9.48 -3.85 -1.77
CA THR A 21 -8.96 -2.85 -0.85
C THR A 21 -8.22 -3.57 0.26
N PHE A 22 -7.19 -2.94 0.80
CA PHE A 22 -6.62 -3.33 2.08
C PHE A 22 -6.21 -2.10 2.89
N THR A 23 -6.23 -2.26 4.20
CA THR A 23 -5.77 -1.24 5.14
C THR A 23 -4.48 -1.68 5.81
N THR A 24 -3.65 -0.74 6.22
CA THR A 24 -2.43 -1.00 6.97
C THR A 24 -2.30 -0.08 8.18
N THR A 25 -1.42 -0.44 9.11
CA THR A 25 -0.90 0.52 10.08
C THR A 25 -0.29 1.73 9.37
N ARG A 26 -0.17 2.83 10.11
CA ARG A 26 0.42 4.07 9.62
C ARG A 26 1.53 4.50 10.57
N ASP A 27 2.72 4.71 10.03
CA ASP A 27 3.79 5.42 10.74
C ASP A 27 3.28 6.81 11.20
N PRO A 28 3.28 7.12 12.52
CA PRO A 28 2.83 8.40 13.03
C PRO A 28 3.61 9.62 12.51
N ALA A 29 4.79 9.42 11.91
CA ALA A 29 5.56 10.47 11.25
C ALA A 29 5.16 10.69 9.77
N LEU A 30 4.38 9.79 9.17
CA LEU A 30 3.96 9.91 7.77
C LEU A 30 2.92 11.03 7.63
N ARG A 31 3.25 12.05 6.83
CA ARG A 31 2.38 13.17 6.47
C ARG A 31 2.16 13.18 4.96
N PHE A 32 0.92 13.45 4.54
CA PHE A 32 0.54 13.57 3.14
C PHE A 32 -0.68 14.50 2.98
N SER A 33 -0.91 14.97 1.76
CA SER A 33 -2.15 15.67 1.40
C SER A 33 -3.09 14.69 0.71
N ASN A 34 -4.40 14.85 0.93
CA ASN A 34 -5.41 14.01 0.27
C ASN A 34 -5.23 14.09 -1.26
N GLY A 35 -5.16 12.94 -1.91
CA GLY A 35 -4.85 12.83 -3.35
C GLY A 35 -3.40 12.48 -3.68
N HIS A 36 -2.49 12.44 -2.70
CA HIS A 36 -1.12 11.95 -2.91
C HIS A 36 -1.05 10.44 -3.19
N PHE A 37 0.03 10.03 -3.85
CA PHE A 37 0.45 8.63 -3.94
C PHE A 37 1.78 8.41 -3.20
N THR A 38 2.05 7.18 -2.80
CA THR A 38 3.35 6.75 -2.29
C THR A 38 3.76 5.42 -2.94
N MET A 39 5.01 5.03 -2.77
CA MET A 39 5.46 3.71 -3.19
C MET A 39 5.03 2.69 -2.14
N ILE A 40 4.37 1.61 -2.55
CA ILE A 40 4.14 0.45 -1.69
C ILE A 40 4.69 -0.81 -2.34
N GLY A 41 4.85 -1.87 -1.55
CA GLY A 41 5.20 -3.16 -2.12
C GLY A 41 5.48 -4.27 -1.12
N LEU A 42 6.10 -5.34 -1.62
CA LEU A 42 6.44 -6.53 -0.84
C LEU A 42 7.95 -6.81 -0.93
N ARG A 43 8.50 -7.49 0.07
CA ARG A 43 9.85 -8.07 -0.03
C ARG A 43 9.76 -9.39 -0.79
N VAL A 44 10.46 -9.48 -1.91
CA VAL A 44 10.59 -10.71 -2.70
C VAL A 44 12.07 -11.00 -2.87
N ASN A 45 12.54 -12.18 -2.46
CA ASN A 45 13.96 -12.55 -2.49
C ASN A 45 14.86 -11.50 -1.83
N ASN A 46 14.42 -10.98 -0.68
CA ASN A 46 15.09 -9.92 0.08
C ASN A 46 15.25 -8.57 -0.64
N LYS A 47 14.56 -8.37 -1.78
CA LYS A 47 14.54 -7.10 -2.52
C LYS A 47 13.13 -6.49 -2.49
N PRO A 48 13.00 -5.16 -2.37
CA PRO A 48 11.71 -4.49 -2.40
C PRO A 48 11.15 -4.47 -3.83
N LEU A 49 9.95 -5.04 -4.02
CA LEU A 49 9.20 -4.93 -5.27
C LEU A 49 8.13 -3.87 -5.10
N LEU A 50 8.36 -2.68 -5.67
CA LEU A 50 7.57 -1.49 -5.38
C LEU A 50 6.76 -1.01 -6.59
N ARG A 51 5.59 -0.42 -6.32
CA ARG A 51 4.76 0.32 -7.29
C ARG A 51 4.15 1.54 -6.62
N ALA A 52 3.84 2.56 -7.42
CA ALA A 52 3.13 3.74 -6.94
C ALA A 52 1.66 3.41 -6.71
N TYR A 53 1.12 3.84 -5.57
CA TYR A 53 -0.29 3.69 -5.18
C TYR A 53 -0.80 4.96 -4.54
N SER A 54 -1.97 5.41 -4.98
CA SER A 54 -2.72 6.48 -4.32
C SER A 54 -3.11 6.05 -2.91
N ILE A 55 -3.00 6.98 -1.96
CA ILE A 55 -3.50 6.77 -0.60
C ILE A 55 -4.98 7.14 -0.63
N VAL A 56 -5.85 6.17 -0.31
CA VAL A 56 -7.31 6.33 -0.36
C VAL A 56 -7.84 6.93 0.94
N SER A 57 -7.25 6.56 2.08
CA SER A 57 -7.65 7.12 3.38
C SER A 57 -7.30 8.60 3.49
N ALA A 58 -8.07 9.32 4.30
CA ALA A 58 -7.80 10.73 4.57
C ALA A 58 -6.55 10.89 5.45
N ASN A 59 -5.85 12.01 5.28
CA ASN A 59 -4.58 12.26 5.96
C ASN A 59 -4.65 12.41 7.49
N TYR A 60 -5.85 12.47 8.07
CA TYR A 60 -6.09 12.48 9.51
C TYR A 60 -6.45 11.10 10.07
N GLU A 61 -6.62 10.08 9.24
CA GLU A 61 -6.96 8.72 9.69
C GLU A 61 -5.75 7.98 10.27
N GLU A 62 -5.99 7.10 11.23
CA GLU A 62 -4.93 6.36 11.93
C GLU A 62 -4.36 5.19 11.12
N HIS A 63 -4.96 4.87 9.97
CA HIS A 63 -4.54 3.80 9.08
C HIS A 63 -4.35 4.32 7.65
N LEU A 64 -3.61 3.56 6.85
CA LEU A 64 -3.53 3.78 5.41
C LEU A 64 -4.49 2.84 4.70
N GLU A 65 -5.18 3.33 3.70
CA GLU A 65 -6.02 2.51 2.83
C GLU A 65 -5.54 2.61 1.39
N PHE A 66 -5.53 1.47 0.70
CA PHE A 66 -5.15 1.36 -0.70
C PHE A 66 -6.19 0.55 -1.47
N LEU A 67 -6.54 1.04 -2.65
CA LEU A 67 -7.30 0.29 -3.65
C LEU A 67 -6.33 -0.30 -4.67
N SER A 68 -6.45 -1.60 -4.94
CA SER A 68 -5.56 -2.33 -5.83
C SER A 68 -6.32 -3.18 -6.85
N ILE A 69 -5.70 -3.34 -8.01
CA ILE A 69 -6.12 -4.25 -9.06
C ILE A 69 -5.40 -5.59 -8.93
N LYS A 70 -6.06 -6.68 -9.30
CA LYS A 70 -5.47 -8.01 -9.45
C LYS A 70 -5.11 -8.20 -10.93
N VAL A 71 -3.83 -8.41 -11.19
CA VAL A 71 -3.31 -8.77 -12.52
C VAL A 71 -2.54 -10.06 -12.32
N GLU A 72 -3.00 -11.13 -12.96
CA GLU A 72 -2.55 -12.51 -12.74
C GLU A 72 -1.03 -12.65 -12.93
N ASP A 73 -0.48 -12.06 -13.99
CA ASP A 73 0.97 -12.04 -14.28
C ASP A 73 1.67 -10.75 -13.82
N GLY A 74 0.99 -9.91 -13.04
CA GLY A 74 1.53 -8.66 -12.55
C GLY A 74 2.65 -8.91 -11.54
N PRO A 75 3.86 -8.31 -11.67
CA PRO A 75 4.97 -8.64 -10.77
C PRO A 75 4.63 -8.50 -9.27
N LEU A 76 3.93 -7.41 -8.92
CA LEU A 76 3.49 -7.12 -7.56
C LEU A 76 2.10 -7.66 -7.26
N THR A 77 1.11 -7.33 -8.10
CA THR A 77 -0.31 -7.59 -7.80
C THR A 77 -0.68 -9.06 -7.80
N SER A 78 0.05 -9.91 -8.55
CA SER A 78 -0.05 -11.37 -8.45
C SER A 78 0.19 -11.91 -7.03
N LYS A 79 1.01 -11.21 -6.25
CA LYS A 79 1.35 -11.55 -4.85
C LYS A 79 0.52 -10.74 -3.86
N LEU A 80 0.35 -9.44 -4.15
CA LEU A 80 -0.37 -8.51 -3.29
C LEU A 80 -1.83 -8.92 -3.10
N GLN A 81 -2.46 -9.56 -4.09
CA GLN A 81 -3.84 -10.05 -3.97
C GLN A 81 -4.05 -11.13 -2.90
N HIS A 82 -2.97 -11.77 -2.41
CA HIS A 82 -3.04 -12.88 -1.45
C HIS A 82 -2.75 -12.47 0.00
N ILE A 83 -2.42 -11.19 0.24
CA ILE A 83 -2.09 -10.71 1.58
C ILE A 83 -3.26 -10.91 2.55
N GLN A 84 -2.93 -11.10 3.82
CA GLN A 84 -3.87 -11.30 4.91
C GLN A 84 -3.59 -10.32 6.05
N PRO A 85 -4.57 -10.06 6.94
CA PRO A 85 -4.31 -9.35 8.18
C PRO A 85 -3.13 -9.95 8.95
N GLY A 86 -2.19 -9.10 9.38
CA GLY A 86 -0.92 -9.50 10.00
C GLY A 86 0.29 -9.50 9.07
N ASP A 87 0.08 -9.55 7.75
CA ASP A 87 1.19 -9.50 6.77
C ASP A 87 1.88 -8.13 6.75
N LYS A 88 3.12 -8.10 6.28
CA LYS A 88 3.94 -6.88 6.18
C LYS A 88 3.98 -6.35 4.75
N ILE A 89 3.73 -5.04 4.63
CA ILE A 89 3.81 -4.26 3.40
C ILE A 89 4.88 -3.19 3.58
N ILE A 90 5.66 -2.94 2.54
CA ILE A 90 6.61 -1.82 2.48
C ILE A 90 5.82 -0.56 2.11
N VAL A 91 5.99 0.53 2.85
CA VAL A 91 5.39 1.84 2.54
C VAL A 91 6.48 2.92 2.43
N GLY A 92 6.42 3.70 1.37
CA GLY A 92 7.33 4.80 1.09
C GLY A 92 7.06 5.99 1.99
N ARG A 93 8.12 6.60 2.51
CA ARG A 93 8.03 7.76 3.42
C ARG A 93 7.93 9.12 2.72
N LYS A 94 7.85 9.13 1.38
CA LYS A 94 7.77 10.36 0.57
C LYS A 94 6.51 10.35 -0.31
N PRO A 95 5.31 10.58 0.26
CA PRO A 95 4.10 10.76 -0.53
C PRO A 95 4.22 12.00 -1.41
N THR A 96 3.77 11.92 -2.66
CA THR A 96 3.89 13.00 -3.64
C THR A 96 2.82 12.90 -4.73
N GLY A 97 2.81 13.88 -5.62
CA GLY A 97 1.92 13.97 -6.77
C GLY A 97 0.46 14.18 -6.39
N THR A 98 -0.33 14.56 -7.37
CA THR A 98 -1.79 14.63 -7.29
C THR A 98 -2.34 14.14 -8.61
N LEU A 99 -3.52 13.54 -8.60
CA LEU A 99 -4.30 13.23 -9.82
C LEU A 99 -4.92 14.53 -10.38
N LEU A 100 -4.10 15.46 -10.86
CA LEU A 100 -4.52 16.66 -11.58
C LEU A 100 -4.15 16.55 -13.07
#